data_AF-A0A2R6HNN7-F1
#
_entry.id   AF-A0A2R6HNN7-F1
#
_cell.length_a   1.000
_cell.length_b   1.000
_cell.length_c   1.000
_cell.angle_alpha   90.00
_cell.angle_beta   90.00
_cell.angle_gamma   90.00
#
_symmetry.space_group_name_H-M   'P 1'
#
loop_
_entity.id
_entity.type
_entity.pdbx_description
1 polymer ?
#
loop_
_entity_poly.entity_id
_entity_poly.type
_entity_poly.pdbx_seq_one_letter_code
_entity_poly.pdbx_strand_id
1 'polypeptide(L)'
;ELIDLAGVRGVGRKRARRLFDAGIETRADLREAEKSVVLGALRGREKTAENVLEAAGHRDPEMDGVTADTTAAPDDGEEMVADDGQGQADLGDF
;
A
#
# COMPACT_ATOMS: atom_id res chain seq x y z
N GLU A 1 7.63 14.41 6.81
CA GLU A 1 8.02 13.03 6.46
C GLU A 1 6.80 12.12 6.43
N LEU A 2 6.38 11.37 7.48
CA LEU A 2 5.17 10.51 7.35
C LEU A 2 3.86 11.27 7.07
N ILE A 3 3.80 12.55 7.45
CA ILE A 3 2.65 13.43 7.19
C ILE A 3 2.43 13.62 5.69
N ASP A 4 3.50 13.63 4.89
CA ASP A 4 3.46 13.91 3.46
C ASP A 4 2.87 12.72 2.67
N LEU A 5 3.01 11.50 3.19
CA LEU A 5 2.36 10.29 2.69
C LEU A 5 0.92 10.15 3.19
N ALA A 6 0.65 10.52 4.45
CA ALA A 6 -0.68 10.39 5.06
C ALA A 6 -1.73 11.29 4.40
N GLY A 7 -1.32 12.31 3.63
CA GLY A 7 -2.20 13.13 2.80
C GLY A 7 -2.69 12.44 1.52
N VAL A 8 -2.13 11.28 1.15
CA VAL A 8 -2.57 10.51 -0.03
C VAL A 8 -3.76 9.64 0.32
N ARG A 9 -4.83 9.70 -0.49
CA ARG A 9 -6.04 8.90 -0.28
C ARG A 9 -5.68 7.42 -0.25
N GLY A 10 -6.09 6.71 0.81
CA GLY A 10 -5.79 5.29 0.98
C GLY A 10 -4.46 4.99 1.70
N VAL A 11 -3.66 6.02 2.05
CA VAL A 11 -2.42 5.86 2.82
C VAL A 11 -2.64 6.26 4.27
N GLY A 12 -3.03 5.29 5.10
CA GLY A 12 -3.06 5.47 6.55
C GLY A 12 -1.66 5.34 7.18
N ARG A 13 -1.55 5.63 8.49
CA ARG A 13 -0.27 5.61 9.24
C ARG A 13 0.58 4.35 9.02
N LYS A 14 -0.02 3.16 9.06
CA LYS A 14 0.69 1.89 8.86
C LYS A 14 1.25 1.75 7.44
N ARG A 15 0.48 2.16 6.42
CA ARG A 15 0.91 2.11 5.02
C ARG A 15 1.97 3.17 4.74
N ALA A 16 1.80 4.38 5.27
CA ALA A 16 2.80 5.44 5.21
C ALA A 16 4.14 4.96 5.79
N ARG A 17 4.11 4.25 6.92
CA ARG A 17 5.32 3.71 7.53
C ARG A 17 6.03 2.70 6.63
N ARG A 18 5.31 1.73 6.06
CA ARG A 18 5.90 0.73 5.16
C ARG A 18 6.49 1.34 3.90
N LEU A 19 5.81 2.31 3.30
CA LEU A 19 6.31 3.04 2.14
C LEU A 19 7.60 3.79 2.50
N PHE A 20 7.63 4.46 3.65
CA PHE A 20 8.82 5.14 4.16
C PHE A 20 9.98 4.18 4.40
N ASP A 21 9.73 3.03 5.03
CA ASP A 21 10.75 2.01 5.28
C ASP A 21 11.28 1.39 3.96
N ALA A 22 10.49 1.44 2.88
CA ALA A 22 10.89 1.08 1.52
C ALA A 22 11.55 2.24 0.73
N GLY A 23 11.85 3.38 1.39
CA GLY A 23 12.52 4.54 0.79
C GLY A 23 11.61 5.51 0.05
N ILE A 24 10.28 5.35 0.17
CA ILE A 24 9.29 6.24 -0.44
C ILE A 24 8.75 7.16 0.65
N GLU A 25 9.26 8.38 0.73
CA GLU A 25 9.02 9.26 1.88
C GLU A 25 7.94 10.31 1.63
N THR A 26 7.66 10.62 0.37
CA THR A 26 6.76 11.71 -0.02
C THR A 26 5.79 11.33 -1.13
N ARG A 27 4.75 12.16 -1.32
CA ARG A 27 3.85 12.06 -2.49
C ARG A 27 4.58 12.26 -3.81
N ALA A 28 5.67 13.04 -3.83
CA ALA A 28 6.46 13.24 -5.04
C ALA A 28 7.18 11.95 -5.43
N ASP A 29 7.73 11.24 -4.44
CA ASP A 29 8.37 9.94 -4.67
C ASP A 29 7.36 8.93 -5.21
N LEU A 30 6.16 8.86 -4.63
CA LEU A 30 5.07 8.01 -5.12
C LEU A 30 4.62 8.30 -6.57
N ARG A 31 4.91 9.48 -7.14
CA ARG A 31 4.58 9.76 -8.55
C ARG A 31 5.56 9.15 -9.54
N GLU A 32 6.74 8.78 -9.04
CA GLU A 32 7.85 8.27 -9.85
C GLU A 32 8.41 6.95 -9.32
N ALA A 33 7.79 6.40 -8.29
CA ALA A 33 8.24 5.19 -7.62
C ALA A 33 8.12 3.96 -8.53
N GLU A 34 9.02 3.01 -8.34
CA GLU A 34 8.92 1.73 -9.02
C GLU A 34 7.70 0.94 -8.52
N LYS A 35 6.89 0.45 -9.47
CA LYS A 35 5.65 -0.29 -9.18
C LYS A 35 5.91 -1.53 -8.32
N SER A 36 7.00 -2.25 -8.60
CA SER A 36 7.45 -3.43 -7.85
C SER A 36 7.72 -3.12 -6.36
N VAL A 37 8.38 -1.99 -6.08
CA VAL A 37 8.71 -1.52 -4.72
C VAL A 37 7.44 -1.16 -3.96
N VAL A 38 6.55 -0.37 -4.59
CA VAL A 38 5.26 0.00 -3.98
C VAL A 38 4.40 -1.24 -3.70
N LEU A 39 4.36 -2.18 -4.64
CA LEU A 39 3.65 -3.44 -4.50
C LEU A 39 4.23 -4.30 -3.37
N GLY A 40 5.57 -4.39 -3.27
CA GLY A 40 6.27 -5.07 -2.17
C GLY A 40 5.96 -4.45 -0.80
N ALA A 41 6.11 -3.13 -0.68
CA ALA A 41 5.83 -2.37 0.55
C ALA A 41 4.37 -2.51 1.00
N LEU A 42 3.44 -2.66 0.05
CA LEU A 42 2.01 -2.88 0.31
C LEU A 42 1.61 -4.36 0.36
N ARG A 43 2.57 -5.26 0.54
CA ARG A 43 2.37 -6.72 0.74
C ARG A 43 1.68 -7.40 -0.44
N GLY A 44 2.01 -7.02 -1.68
CA GLY A 44 1.47 -7.61 -2.90
C GLY A 44 0.01 -7.25 -3.20
N ARG A 45 -0.57 -6.25 -2.53
CA ARG A 45 -1.98 -5.86 -2.75
C ARG A 45 -2.11 -4.96 -3.97
N GLU A 46 -2.21 -5.55 -5.15
CA GLU A 46 -2.30 -4.86 -6.45
C GLU A 46 -3.32 -3.73 -6.43
N LYS A 47 -4.60 -4.03 -6.19
CA LYS A 47 -5.66 -3.01 -6.13
C LYS A 47 -5.40 -1.90 -5.12
N THR A 48 -4.74 -2.19 -4.00
CA THR A 48 -4.38 -1.14 -3.02
C THR A 48 -3.27 -0.26 -3.58
N ALA A 49 -2.26 -0.86 -4.20
CA ALA A 49 -1.15 -0.15 -4.78
C ALA A 49 -1.59 0.75 -5.94
N GLU A 50 -2.45 0.26 -6.83
CA GLU A 50 -3.05 1.05 -7.91
C GLU A 50 -3.76 2.30 -7.38
N ASN A 51 -4.66 2.12 -6.40
CA ASN A 51 -5.40 3.23 -5.79
C ASN A 51 -4.45 4.27 -5.15
N VAL A 52 -3.36 3.82 -4.53
CA VAL A 52 -2.37 4.71 -3.91
C VAL A 52 -1.57 5.47 -4.96
N LEU A 53 -1.11 4.78 -6.01
CA LEU A 53 -0.39 5.39 -7.13
C LEU A 53 -1.25 6.38 -7.89
N GLU A 54 -2.50 6.03 -8.18
CA GLU A 54 -3.48 6.92 -8.80
C GLU A 54 -3.71 8.17 -7.95
N ALA A 55 -3.93 8.01 -6.64
CA ALA A 55 -4.12 9.14 -5.73
C ALA A 55 -2.86 10.04 -5.61
N ALA A 56 -1.67 9.45 -5.73
CA ALA A 56 -0.42 10.20 -5.80
C ALA A 56 -0.27 10.97 -7.14
N GLY A 57 -0.92 10.49 -8.20
CA GLY A 57 -0.79 11.00 -9.56
C GLY A 57 0.35 10.36 -10.33
N HIS A 58 0.64 9.08 -10.07
CA HIS A 58 1.63 8.31 -10.80
C HIS A 58 1.23 8.19 -12.26
N ARG A 59 2.23 8.18 -13.16
CA ARG A 59 2.03 8.21 -14.62
C ARG A 59 1.43 6.92 -15.16
N ASP A 60 1.73 5.81 -14.51
CA ASP A 60 1.28 4.46 -14.84
C ASP A 60 0.89 3.75 -13.54
N PRO A 61 -0.36 3.90 -13.06
CA PRO A 61 -0.76 3.35 -11.77
C PRO A 61 -1.13 1.87 -11.83
N GLU A 62 -1.30 1.27 -13.02
CA GLU A 62 -1.77 -0.11 -13.19
C GLU A 62 -0.73 -1.14 -12.72
N MET A 63 -1.19 -2.18 -12.01
CA MET A 63 -0.33 -3.22 -11.44
C MET A 63 -0.35 -4.53 -12.23
N ASP A 64 -1.11 -4.61 -13.32
CA ASP A 64 -1.20 -5.80 -14.16
C ASP A 64 0.19 -6.26 -14.64
N GLY A 65 0.53 -7.51 -14.30
CA GLY A 65 1.80 -8.13 -14.67
C GLY A 65 3.03 -7.64 -13.89
N VAL A 66 2.86 -6.80 -12.86
CA VAL A 66 3.96 -6.34 -12.00
C VAL A 66 4.27 -7.39 -10.94
N THR A 67 5.54 -7.74 -10.79
CA THR A 67 6.01 -8.61 -9.70
C THR A 67 6.47 -7.76 -8.52
N ALA A 68 6.01 -8.12 -7.31
CA ALA A 68 6.38 -7.42 -6.09
C ALA A 68 7.87 -7.58 -5.78
N ASP A 69 8.53 -6.49 -5.38
CA ASP A 69 9.90 -6.56 -4.86
C ASP A 69 9.87 -7.11 -3.43
N THR A 70 10.45 -8.31 -3.24
CA THR A 70 10.53 -8.95 -1.94
C THR A 70 11.45 -8.22 -0.97
N THR A 71 12.37 -7.39 -1.45
CA THR A 71 13.27 -6.60 -0.61
C THR A 71 12.59 -5.37 -0.02
N ALA A 72 11.54 -4.88 -0.69
CA ALA A 72 10.69 -3.78 -0.21
C ALA A 72 9.56 -4.27 0.72
N ALA A 73 9.41 -5.59 0.91
CA ALA A 73 8.40 -6.14 1.77
C ALA A 73 8.71 -5.80 3.25
N PRO A 74 7.71 -5.37 4.03
CA PRO A 74 7.92 -5.06 5.44
C PRO A 74 8.22 -6.35 6.24
N ASP A 75 9.16 -6.26 7.18
CA ASP A 75 9.63 -7.37 8.03
C ASP A 75 8.65 -7.71 9.18
N ASP A 76 7.51 -7.00 9.27
CA ASP A 76 6.49 -7.27 10.29
C ASP A 76 5.82 -8.63 10.01
N GLY A 77 6.28 -9.66 10.75
CA GLY A 77 5.74 -11.02 10.77
C GLY A 77 4.21 -11.03 10.67
N GLU A 78 3.73 -11.52 9.54
CA GLU A 78 2.37 -11.90 9.16
C GLU A 78 1.20 -11.24 9.91
N GLU A 79 0.44 -10.44 9.17
CA GLU A 79 -1.02 -10.55 9.21
C GLU A 79 -1.56 -10.21 7.81
N MET A 80 -1.73 -11.27 7.01
CA MET A 80 -2.48 -11.27 5.76
C MET A 80 -3.98 -11.23 6.08
N VAL A 81 -4.45 -10.19 6.79
CA VAL A 81 -5.89 -9.96 6.87
C VAL A 81 -6.29 -9.39 5.53
N ALA A 82 -6.73 -10.25 4.61
CA ALA A 82 -7.47 -9.81 3.44
C ALA A 82 -8.68 -9.03 3.95
N ASP A 83 -8.56 -7.70 4.06
CA ASP A 83 -9.69 -6.80 4.20
C ASP A 83 -10.45 -6.80 2.87
N ASP A 84 -11.06 -7.93 2.58
CA ASP A 84 -12.16 -8.03 1.65
C ASP A 84 -13.40 -7.78 2.50
N GLY A 85 -13.98 -6.60 2.35
CA GLY A 85 -15.01 -6.05 3.23
C GLY A 85 -16.35 -6.79 3.18
N GLN A 86 -16.40 -8.05 3.61
CA GLN A 86 -17.62 -8.84 3.81
C GLN A 86 -17.41 -9.84 4.96
N GLY A 87 -18.09 -9.65 6.10
CA GLY A 87 -18.28 -10.75 7.05
C GLY A 87 -18.00 -10.50 8.52
N GLN A 88 -18.31 -9.34 9.10
CA GLN A 88 -18.39 -9.23 10.56
C GLN A 88 -19.62 -8.42 11.02
N ALA A 89 -20.80 -9.00 10.82
CA ALA A 89 -22.00 -8.63 11.56
C ALA A 89 -22.96 -9.83 11.62
N ASP A 90 -22.52 -10.92 12.23
CA ASP A 90 -23.44 -11.94 12.76
C ASP A 90 -22.83 -12.56 14.02
N LEU A 91 -22.96 -11.86 15.15
CA LEU A 91 -22.65 -12.38 16.48
C LEU A 91 -23.62 -11.77 17.48
N GLY A 92 -24.68 -12.52 17.81
CA GLY A 92 -25.33 -12.46 19.11
C GLY A 92 -26.84 -12.29 19.09
N ASP A 93 -27.58 -13.30 18.63
CA ASP A 93 -28.90 -13.60 19.21
C ASP A 93 -28.65 -14.46 20.46
N PHE A 94 -28.78 -13.85 21.64
CA PHE A 94 -28.82 -14.49 22.97
C PHE A 94 -29.72 -13.68 23.90
#